data_AF-A0A5B6WK75-F1
#
_entry.id   AF-A0A5B6WK75-F1
#
_cell.length_a   1.000
_cell.length_b   1.000
_cell.length_c   1.000
_cell.angle_alpha   90.00
_cell.angle_beta   90.00
_cell.angle_gamma   90.00
#
_symmetry.space_group_name_H-M   'P 1'
#
loop_
_entity.id
_entity.type
_entity.pdbx_description
1 polymer ?
#
loop_
_entity_poly.entity_id
_entity_poly.type
_entity_poly.pdbx_seq_one_letter_code
_entity_poly.pdbx_strand_id
1 'polypeptide(L)'
;MVFFIETKIDDKRMERIRRRCGFVNGIDVGVEGSRGGLCVAWRENFKRFTGFYGSPYASDLNASWNLLRTLGREQRYLWLVSGNFNEIMYSFEKSGGQPREERKMAAFREVLDECQLLDMGFQGTWFTWERGNLPETIIKERLDMGGQRKII
;
A
#
# COMPACT_ATOMS: atom_id res chain seq x y z
N MET A 1 5.72 -5.41 12.69
CA MET A 1 4.44 -5.65 11.98
C MET A 1 4.79 -6.04 10.56
N VAL A 2 3.99 -6.90 9.93
CA VAL A 2 4.09 -7.22 8.50
C VAL A 2 2.69 -7.13 7.89
N PHE A 3 2.63 -6.70 6.64
CA PHE A 3 1.40 -6.56 5.87
C PHE A 3 1.63 -7.17 4.48
N PHE A 4 0.78 -8.12 4.11
CA PHE A 4 0.81 -8.79 2.81
C PHE A 4 -0.54 -8.62 2.12
N ILE A 5 -0.51 -8.29 0.84
CA ILE A 5 -1.66 -8.19 -0.07
C ILE A 5 -1.50 -9.20 -1.21
N GLU A 6 -2.61 -9.61 -1.82
CA GLU A 6 -2.63 -10.55 -2.95
C GLU A 6 -1.86 -11.85 -2.67
N THR A 7 -1.98 -12.38 -1.44
CA THR A 7 -1.18 -13.52 -0.99
C THR A 7 -1.46 -14.81 -1.75
N LYS A 8 -2.66 -14.91 -2.37
CA LYS A 8 -3.15 -16.12 -3.03
C LYS A 8 -3.16 -17.36 -2.11
N ILE A 9 -3.24 -17.15 -0.80
CA ILE A 9 -3.19 -18.18 0.23
C ILE A 9 -4.48 -18.15 1.06
N ASP A 10 -5.02 -19.33 1.40
CA ASP A 10 -6.15 -19.46 2.32
C ASP A 10 -5.81 -18.98 3.73
N ASP A 11 -6.82 -18.50 4.46
CA ASP A 11 -6.70 -17.93 5.80
C ASP A 11 -6.03 -18.90 6.79
N LYS A 12 -6.44 -20.17 6.81
CA LYS A 12 -5.88 -21.20 7.72
C LYS A 12 -4.41 -21.49 7.46
N ARG A 13 -3.99 -21.51 6.18
CA ARG A 13 -2.59 -21.68 5.83
C ARG A 13 -1.79 -20.42 6.19
N MET A 14 -2.32 -19.24 5.94
CA MET A 14 -1.66 -17.98 6.31
C MET A 14 -1.45 -17.88 7.83
N GLU A 15 -2.46 -18.22 8.63
CA GLU A 15 -2.34 -18.23 10.09
C GLU A 15 -1.19 -19.15 10.55
N ARG A 16 -1.07 -20.35 9.98
CA ARG A 16 0.02 -21.28 10.29
C ARG A 16 1.40 -20.70 9.93
N ILE A 17 1.52 -20.04 8.79
CA ILE A 17 2.76 -19.39 8.35
C ILE A 17 3.12 -18.26 9.33
N ARG A 18 2.16 -17.37 9.60
CA ARG A 18 2.31 -16.22 10.48
C ARG A 18 2.77 -16.64 11.89
N ARG A 19 2.12 -17.65 12.48
CA ARG A 19 2.51 -18.21 13.79
C ARG A 19 3.92 -18.82 13.78
N ARG A 20 4.31 -19.55 12.72
CA ARG A 20 5.67 -20.11 12.57
C ARG A 20 6.75 -19.03 12.48
N CYS A 21 6.43 -17.87 11.93
CA CYS A 21 7.32 -16.70 11.88
C CYS A 21 7.34 -15.87 13.19
N GLY A 22 6.68 -16.34 14.25
CA GLY A 22 6.62 -15.67 15.55
C GLY A 22 5.68 -14.47 15.60
N PHE A 23 4.77 -14.33 14.63
CA PHE A 23 3.71 -13.32 14.69
C PHE A 23 2.45 -13.94 15.30
N VAL A 24 2.33 -13.84 16.63
CA VAL A 24 1.20 -14.44 17.35
C VAL A 24 -0.11 -13.69 17.08
N ASN A 25 -0.06 -12.38 16.85
CA ASN A 25 -1.22 -11.56 16.55
C ASN A 25 -1.33 -11.32 15.04
N GLY A 26 -2.56 -11.32 14.52
CA GLY A 26 -2.82 -11.01 13.12
C GLY A 26 -4.25 -11.19 12.68
N ILE A 27 -4.55 -10.66 11.50
CA ILE A 27 -5.81 -10.80 10.78
C ILE A 27 -5.46 -11.36 9.40
N ASP A 28 -6.11 -12.47 9.06
CA ASP A 28 -5.91 -13.18 7.81
C ASP A 28 -7.26 -13.21 7.06
N VAL A 29 -7.27 -12.71 5.82
CA VAL A 29 -8.42 -12.81 4.92
C VAL A 29 -8.04 -13.77 3.80
N GLY A 30 -8.77 -14.86 3.68
CA GLY A 30 -8.52 -15.88 2.67
C GLY A 30 -8.79 -15.38 1.25
N VAL A 31 -8.31 -16.14 0.29
CA VAL A 31 -8.62 -15.93 -1.14
C VAL A 31 -10.09 -16.21 -1.45
N GLU A 32 -10.64 -15.46 -2.41
CA GLU A 32 -11.91 -15.78 -3.05
C GLU A 32 -11.64 -16.19 -4.50
N GLY A 33 -11.81 -17.48 -4.80
CA GLY A 33 -11.37 -18.06 -6.08
C GLY A 33 -9.86 -17.87 -6.30
N SER A 34 -9.48 -17.11 -7.34
CA SER A 34 -8.09 -16.78 -7.67
C SER A 34 -7.66 -15.37 -7.24
N ARG A 35 -8.49 -14.65 -6.48
CA ARG A 35 -8.31 -13.23 -6.17
C ARG A 35 -8.12 -12.97 -4.67
N GLY A 36 -7.41 -11.89 -4.37
CA GLY A 36 -7.21 -11.42 -3.00
C GLY A 36 -6.26 -12.27 -2.18
N GLY A 37 -6.59 -12.41 -0.90
CA GLY A 37 -5.66 -12.86 0.14
C GLY A 37 -4.99 -11.66 0.80
N LEU A 38 -5.19 -11.51 2.11
CA LEU A 38 -4.65 -10.41 2.92
C LEU A 38 -4.10 -10.99 4.23
N CYS A 39 -2.99 -10.45 4.71
CA CYS A 39 -2.46 -10.75 6.03
C CYS A 39 -1.92 -9.49 6.68
N VAL A 40 -2.41 -9.15 7.87
CA VAL A 40 -1.77 -8.17 8.75
C VAL A 40 -1.30 -8.91 9.99
N ALA A 41 -0.03 -8.79 10.36
CA ALA A 41 0.53 -9.51 11.49
C ALA A 41 1.44 -8.64 12.35
N TRP A 42 1.42 -8.82 13.67
CA TRP A 42 2.26 -8.04 14.59
C TRP A 42 2.73 -8.86 15.79
N ARG A 43 3.83 -8.37 16.38
CA ARG A 43 4.40 -8.91 17.62
C ARG A 43 4.01 -7.99 18.78
N GLU A 44 4.41 -6.73 18.66
CA GLU A 44 4.09 -5.67 19.62
C GLU A 44 2.78 -4.98 19.31
N ASN A 45 2.13 -4.46 20.37
CA ASN A 45 0.90 -3.69 20.26
C ASN A 45 1.12 -2.39 19.48
N PHE A 46 0.28 -2.14 18.47
CA PHE A 46 0.14 -0.84 17.82
C PHE A 46 -1.29 -0.35 17.99
N LYS A 47 -1.49 0.97 17.97
CA LYS A 47 -2.83 1.55 18.18
C LYS A 47 -3.64 1.62 16.89
N ARG A 48 -3.00 1.94 15.78
CA ARG A 48 -3.69 2.12 14.51
C ARG A 48 -2.81 1.82 13.30
N PHE A 49 -3.29 0.92 12.46
CA PHE A 49 -2.72 0.62 11.16
C PHE A 49 -3.82 0.56 10.11
N THR A 50 -3.52 1.03 8.90
CA THR A 50 -4.39 0.89 7.73
C THR A 50 -3.58 0.24 6.61
N GLY A 51 -3.99 -0.98 6.24
CA GLY A 51 -3.59 -1.57 4.97
C GLY A 51 -4.42 -0.96 3.85
N PHE A 52 -3.78 -0.38 2.85
CA PHE A 52 -4.45 0.32 1.75
C PHE A 52 -4.19 -0.37 0.41
N TYR A 53 -5.25 -0.69 -0.33
CA TYR A 53 -5.18 -1.19 -1.69
C TYR A 53 -6.02 -0.29 -2.58
N GLY A 54 -5.37 0.67 -3.25
CA GLY A 54 -6.00 1.65 -4.13
C GLY A 54 -6.59 0.97 -5.37
N SER A 55 -7.64 1.55 -5.96
CA SER A 55 -8.18 1.00 -7.21
C SER A 55 -7.20 1.22 -8.36
N PRO A 56 -6.95 0.21 -9.22
CA PRO A 56 -6.18 0.41 -10.45
C PRO A 56 -7.00 1.17 -11.52
N TYR A 57 -8.31 1.36 -11.31
CA TYR A 57 -9.20 2.01 -12.25
C TYR A 57 -9.35 3.50 -11.94
N ALA A 58 -9.12 4.33 -12.95
CA ALA A 58 -9.22 5.79 -12.82
C ALA A 58 -10.62 6.28 -12.38
N SER A 59 -11.67 5.52 -12.67
CA SER A 59 -13.05 5.82 -12.23
C SER A 59 -13.21 5.82 -10.72
N ASP A 60 -12.45 4.96 -10.02
CA ASP A 60 -12.64 4.69 -8.59
C ASP A 60 -11.55 5.34 -7.74
N LEU A 61 -10.51 5.90 -8.37
CA LEU A 61 -9.38 6.51 -7.69
C LEU A 61 -9.82 7.61 -6.71
N ASN A 62 -10.80 8.43 -7.11
CA ASN A 62 -11.39 9.46 -6.25
C ASN A 62 -12.09 8.85 -5.02
N ALA A 63 -12.73 7.70 -5.17
CA ALA A 63 -13.34 7.00 -4.04
C ALA A 63 -12.27 6.46 -3.08
N SER A 64 -11.17 5.90 -3.61
CA SER A 64 -10.00 5.47 -2.82
C SER A 64 -9.41 6.63 -2.01
N TRP A 65 -9.24 7.81 -2.62
CA TRP A 65 -8.75 9.02 -1.94
C TRP A 65 -9.71 9.55 -0.89
N ASN A 66 -11.01 9.58 -1.18
CA ASN A 66 -12.01 10.00 -0.20
C ASN A 66 -12.10 9.06 1.00
N LEU A 67 -11.91 7.76 0.78
CA LEU A 67 -11.79 6.79 1.87
C LEU A 67 -10.56 7.09 2.74
N LEU A 68 -9.41 7.32 2.12
CA LEU A 68 -8.18 7.64 2.85
C LEU A 68 -8.33 8.93 3.67
N ARG A 69 -8.90 9.99 3.09
CA ARG A 69 -9.24 11.24 3.82
C ARG A 69 -10.18 11.00 4.99
N THR A 70 -11.22 10.19 4.78
CA THR A 70 -12.20 9.85 5.82
C THR A 70 -11.53 9.13 6.99
N LEU A 71 -10.65 8.17 6.70
CA LEU A 71 -9.83 7.53 7.72
C LEU A 71 -8.90 8.55 8.39
N GLY A 72 -8.29 9.47 7.64
CA GLY A 72 -7.42 10.51 8.17
C GLY A 72 -8.08 11.45 9.20
N ARG A 73 -9.41 11.60 9.20
CA ARG A 73 -10.12 12.47 10.18
C ARG A 73 -9.98 12.04 11.62
N GLU A 74 -9.81 10.74 11.89
CA GLU A 74 -9.54 10.24 13.24
C GLU A 74 -8.09 10.58 13.60
N GLN A 75 -7.85 11.37 14.65
CA GLN A 75 -6.52 11.86 15.04
C GLN A 75 -6.08 11.40 16.43
N ARG A 76 -6.85 10.55 17.12
CA ARG A 76 -6.54 10.09 18.49
C ARG A 76 -5.27 9.26 18.60
N TYR A 77 -4.84 8.61 17.52
CA TYR A 77 -3.69 7.70 17.51
C TYR A 77 -2.74 8.01 16.36
N LEU A 78 -1.44 7.77 16.60
CA LEU A 78 -0.44 7.69 15.55
C LEU A 78 -0.94 6.76 14.45
N TRP A 79 -0.89 7.23 13.22
CA TRP A 79 -1.50 6.52 12.10
C TRP A 79 -0.41 6.02 11.16
N LEU A 80 -0.29 4.69 11.08
CA LEU A 80 0.52 4.01 10.07
C LEU A 80 -0.39 3.57 8.93
N VAL A 81 -0.01 3.91 7.71
CA VAL A 81 -0.67 3.47 6.49
C VAL A 81 0.37 2.74 5.65
N SER A 82 0.02 1.61 5.05
CA SER A 82 0.89 0.97 4.08
C SER A 82 0.08 0.19 3.07
N GLY A 83 0.63 0.07 1.86
CA GLY A 83 0.12 -0.83 0.84
C GLY A 83 0.33 -0.25 -0.54
N ASN A 84 -0.42 -0.78 -1.50
CA ASN A 84 -0.33 -0.40 -2.90
C ASN A 84 -1.35 0.70 -3.19
N PHE A 85 -0.86 1.90 -3.49
CA PHE A 85 -1.70 3.05 -3.79
C PHE A 85 -2.13 3.12 -5.26
N ASN A 86 -1.54 2.30 -6.13
CA ASN A 86 -1.72 2.30 -7.58
C ASN A 86 -1.47 3.66 -8.25
N GLU A 87 -0.69 4.54 -7.60
CA GLU A 87 -0.30 5.84 -8.11
C GLU A 87 1.11 6.21 -7.63
N ILE A 88 1.83 7.02 -8.41
CA ILE A 88 3.17 7.52 -8.08
C ILE A 88 3.12 8.99 -7.64
N MET A 89 4.01 9.41 -6.76
CA MET A 89 4.12 10.81 -6.33
C MET A 89 4.92 11.64 -7.32
N TYR A 90 5.94 11.07 -7.96
CA TYR A 90 6.84 11.81 -8.85
C TYR A 90 7.22 11.02 -10.10
N SER A 91 7.58 11.72 -11.17
CA SER A 91 7.94 11.08 -12.44
C SER A 91 9.12 10.10 -12.34
N PHE A 92 10.08 10.34 -11.43
CA PHE A 92 11.22 9.45 -11.19
C PHE A 92 10.86 8.13 -10.48
N GLU A 93 9.64 8.01 -9.97
CA GLU A 93 9.10 6.74 -9.46
C GLU A 93 8.60 5.82 -10.58
N LYS A 94 8.73 6.25 -11.83
CA LYS A 94 8.43 5.47 -13.02
C LYS A 94 9.64 5.42 -13.96
N SER A 95 9.85 4.26 -14.56
CA SER A 95 10.79 4.05 -15.66
C SER A 95 10.12 3.28 -16.78
N GLY A 96 10.37 3.70 -18.03
CA GLY A 96 9.77 3.13 -19.23
C GLY A 96 8.27 3.45 -19.42
N GLY A 97 7.77 3.14 -20.62
CA GLY A 97 6.38 3.40 -21.00
C GLY A 97 6.02 4.89 -21.09
N GLN A 98 4.71 5.18 -21.09
CA GLN A 98 4.21 6.55 -21.13
C GLN A 98 4.39 7.25 -19.78
N PRO A 99 4.84 8.52 -19.75
CA PRO A 99 4.90 9.30 -18.51
C PRO A 99 3.54 9.36 -17.80
N ARG A 100 3.56 9.35 -16.47
CA ARG A 100 2.35 9.57 -15.68
C ARG A 100 1.94 11.04 -15.80
N GLU A 101 0.64 11.30 -15.93
CA GLU A 101 0.11 12.66 -15.98
C GLU A 101 0.39 13.41 -14.66
N GLU A 102 1.00 14.59 -14.77
CA GLU A 102 1.35 15.43 -13.60
C GLU A 102 0.13 15.72 -12.72
N ARG A 103 -1.04 15.94 -13.33
CA ARG A 103 -2.29 16.20 -12.58
C ARG A 103 -2.66 15.05 -11.64
N LYS A 104 -2.41 13.80 -12.03
CA LYS A 104 -2.70 12.62 -11.20
C LYS A 104 -1.72 12.50 -10.04
N MET A 105 -0.43 12.71 -10.32
CA MET A 105 0.61 12.73 -9.29
C MET A 105 0.38 13.88 -8.29
N ALA A 106 0.02 15.07 -8.77
CA ALA A 106 -0.31 16.22 -7.93
C ALA A 106 -1.51 15.94 -7.01
N ALA A 107 -2.58 15.36 -7.54
CA ALA A 107 -3.74 14.97 -6.75
C ALA A 107 -3.38 13.93 -5.67
N PHE A 108 -2.48 12.98 -5.98
CA PHE A 108 -2.02 12.02 -4.98
C PHE A 108 -1.21 12.70 -3.87
N ARG A 109 -0.28 13.60 -4.22
CA ARG A 109 0.49 14.37 -3.23
C ARG A 109 -0.40 15.24 -2.35
N GLU A 110 -1.43 15.86 -2.92
CA GLU A 110 -2.44 16.63 -2.19
C GLU A 110 -3.18 15.77 -1.15
N VAL A 111 -3.60 14.55 -1.54
CA VAL A 111 -4.23 13.60 -0.60
C VAL A 111 -3.31 13.24 0.56
N LEU A 112 -2.02 13.00 0.29
CA LEU A 112 -1.05 12.68 1.33
C LEU A 112 -0.82 13.88 2.27
N ASP A 113 -0.74 15.09 1.74
CA ASP A 113 -0.58 16.33 2.50
C ASP A 113 -1.80 16.60 3.40
N GLU A 114 -3.02 16.50 2.85
CA GLU A 114 -4.27 16.60 3.62
C GLU A 114 -4.35 15.56 4.75
N CYS A 115 -3.85 14.34 4.49
CA CYS A 115 -3.79 13.27 5.46
C CYS A 115 -2.60 13.38 6.42
N GLN A 116 -1.68 14.33 6.18
CA GLN A 116 -0.40 14.51 6.86
C GLN A 116 0.43 13.22 6.91
N LEU A 117 0.40 12.46 5.82
CA LEU A 117 1.14 11.21 5.67
C LEU A 117 2.51 11.50 5.09
N LEU A 118 3.55 11.30 5.91
CA LEU A 118 4.93 11.37 5.48
C LEU A 118 5.38 9.99 5.00
N ASP A 119 6.00 9.93 3.82
CA ASP A 119 6.64 8.69 3.33
C ASP A 119 7.73 8.26 4.33
N MET A 120 7.61 7.03 4.83
CA MET A 120 8.57 6.42 5.73
C MET A 120 9.83 5.93 5.00
N GLY A 121 9.83 6.01 3.66
CA GLY A 121 10.89 5.48 2.81
C GLY A 121 10.75 3.98 2.59
N PHE A 122 11.84 3.37 2.14
CA PHE A 122 11.90 1.95 1.80
C PHE A 122 13.34 1.44 2.00
N GLN A 123 13.47 0.11 2.03
CA GLN A 123 14.77 -0.56 2.02
C GLN A 123 14.78 -1.60 0.91
N GLY A 124 15.84 -1.62 0.10
CA GLY A 124 16.01 -2.57 -1.01
C GLY A 124 15.72 -1.93 -2.38
N THR A 125 14.84 -2.56 -3.17
CA THR A 125 14.54 -2.12 -4.54
C THR A 125 13.61 -0.91 -4.53
N TRP A 126 13.96 0.13 -5.29
CA TRP A 126 13.17 1.37 -5.42
C TRP A 126 11.80 1.14 -6.09
N PHE A 127 11.75 0.31 -7.14
CA PHE A 127 10.51 -0.04 -7.84
C PHE A 127 9.85 -1.26 -7.19
N THR A 128 8.53 -1.23 -7.09
CA THR A 128 7.71 -2.26 -6.42
C THR A 128 6.78 -3.00 -7.38
N TRP A 129 6.66 -2.50 -8.62
CA TRP A 129 5.99 -3.16 -9.71
C TRP A 129 6.83 -3.12 -10.99
N GLU A 130 6.79 -4.20 -11.77
CA GLU A 130 7.49 -4.33 -13.05
C GLU A 130 6.63 -5.12 -14.06
N ARG A 131 6.65 -4.68 -15.32
CA ARG A 131 6.03 -5.40 -16.45
C ARG A 131 6.88 -5.27 -17.70
N GLY A 132 6.92 -6.34 -18.49
CA GLY A 132 7.69 -6.44 -19.73
C GLY A 132 8.78 -7.49 -19.61
N ASN A 133 9.30 -7.96 -20.74
CA ASN A 133 10.32 -9.01 -20.81
C ASN A 133 11.54 -8.62 -21.66
N LEU A 134 11.50 -7.45 -22.31
CA LEU A 134 12.60 -6.91 -23.09
C LEU A 134 13.05 -5.57 -22.51
N PRO A 135 14.36 -5.25 -22.51
CA PRO A 135 14.88 -3.99 -21.97
C PRO A 135 14.19 -2.73 -22.52
N GLU A 136 13.75 -2.75 -23.78
CA GLU A 136 13.10 -1.61 -24.44
C GLU A 136 11.63 -1.44 -24.03
N THR A 137 11.01 -2.50 -23.50
CA THR A 137 9.58 -2.56 -23.16
C THR A 137 9.31 -2.61 -21.66
N ILE A 138 10.37 -2.70 -20.85
CA ILE A 138 10.25 -2.82 -19.41
C ILE A 138 9.67 -1.54 -18.83
N ILE A 139 8.64 -1.68 -18.01
CA ILE A 139 8.01 -0.60 -17.26
C ILE A 139 8.16 -0.94 -15.80
N LYS A 140 8.67 0.02 -15.01
CA LYS A 140 8.82 -0.12 -13.57
C LYS A 140 8.13 1.05 -12.88
N GLU A 141 7.44 0.78 -11.77
CA GLU A 141 6.74 1.78 -10.97
C GLU A 141 6.92 1.49 -9.48
N ARG A 142 6.99 2.54 -8.66
CA ARG A 142 6.90 2.43 -7.20
C ARG A 142 5.45 2.69 -6.75
N LEU A 143 4.65 1.63 -6.69
CA LEU A 143 3.22 1.70 -6.34
C LEU A 143 2.95 1.45 -4.85
N ASP A 144 3.81 0.68 -4.20
CA ASP A 144 3.77 0.45 -2.75
C ASP A 144 4.51 1.53 -1.96
N MET A 145 3.85 2.02 -0.91
CA MET A 145 4.38 3.05 0.00
C MET A 145 3.94 2.78 1.45
N GLY A 146 4.73 3.26 2.40
CA GLY A 146 4.40 3.29 3.83
C GLY A 146 4.37 4.74 4.31
N GLY A 147 3.22 5.20 4.81
CA GLY A 147 3.02 6.54 5.33
C GLY A 147 2.88 6.54 6.85
N GLN A 148 3.41 7.58 7.50
CA GLN A 148 3.22 7.83 8.93
C GLN A 148 2.73 9.25 9.18
N ARG A 149 1.68 9.37 10.00
CA ARG A 149 1.30 10.64 10.63
C ARG A 149 1.61 10.61 12.12
N LYS A 150 2.36 11.61 12.59
CA LYS A 150 2.61 11.85 14.02
C LYS A 150 1.51 12.74 14.62
N ILE A 151 1.19 12.54 15.88
CA ILE A 151 0.36 13.49 16.65
C ILE A 151 1.32 14.59 17.13
N ILE A 152 0.99 15.84 16.85
CA ILE A 152 1.71 17.04 17.33
C ILE A 152 1.00 17.53 18.59
#